data_AF-A0A3A0BG75-F1
#
_entry.id   AF-A0A3A0BG75-F1
#
_cell.length_a   1.000
_cell.length_b   1.000
_cell.length_c   1.000
_cell.angle_alpha   90.00
_cell.angle_beta   90.00
_cell.angle_gamma   90.00
#
_symmetry.space_group_name_H-M   'P 1'
#
loop_
_entity.id
_entity.type
_entity.pdbx_description
1 polymer ?
#
loop_
_entity_poly.entity_id
_entity_poly.type
_entity_poly.pdbx_seq_one_letter_code
_entity_poly.pdbx_strand_id
1 'polypeptide(L)'
;MLVISLGFGQLLRFAMSGIPIYLHDLLVAAILLTNVRSLPAVLKSFKVLKIFILGILVSSLSALYLYPLSSLLVPSLYSLRLLSYLSLFFLLKNSNSKISQNFFLAASLITTVIGLTQYLLLPDMRWAQYLGWDDHLNRLTLPHYDPTFTGVMLILTLLTLPFTTHRYRNIRYSIYDILILLSILLTYARSVWLSILMTILTMSKSLKYIIIFTIIFVLAIVALPDRFGEGTNLLRTYSITSRVGSDLGYVKKYSWSLLTGRGLNTIILDQKAGILPNHATGPNNSYLYLLVTTGIIGLLGWGIFMKSLYKDSVNKPMLTFFFIASLFNNVMFYPFALLWILLAELMVPNEA
;
A
#
# COMPACT_ATOMS: atom_id res chain seq x y z
N MET A 1 1.87 -7.44 -18.09
CA MET A 1 0.73 -6.50 -18.06
C MET A 1 0.28 -6.15 -16.65
N LEU A 2 -0.01 -7.13 -15.77
CA LEU A 2 -0.48 -6.88 -14.39
C LEU A 2 0.45 -5.98 -13.56
N VAL A 3 1.75 -6.29 -13.48
CA VAL A 3 2.70 -5.46 -12.69
C VAL A 3 2.80 -4.04 -13.24
N ILE A 4 2.83 -3.89 -14.58
CA ILE A 4 2.89 -2.59 -15.25
C ILE A 4 1.67 -1.73 -14.89
N SER A 5 0.47 -2.31 -14.80
CA SER A 5 -0.74 -1.54 -14.47
C SER A 5 -0.72 -0.96 -13.06
N LEU A 6 0.06 -1.53 -12.13
CA LEU A 6 0.28 -0.94 -10.80
C LEU A 6 0.99 0.42 -10.88
N GLY A 7 1.83 0.60 -11.90
CA GLY A 7 2.57 1.83 -12.14
C GLY A 7 1.68 3.04 -12.47
N PHE A 8 0.47 2.80 -13.00
CA PHE A 8 -0.52 3.84 -13.28
C PHE A 8 -1.44 4.16 -12.10
N GLY A 9 -1.29 3.47 -10.96
CA GLY A 9 -2.04 3.73 -9.74
C GLY A 9 -3.55 3.90 -9.98
N GLN A 10 -4.10 4.99 -9.45
CA GLN A 10 -5.51 5.33 -9.50
C GLN A 10 -5.99 5.81 -10.87
N LEU A 11 -5.09 6.07 -11.84
CA LEU A 11 -5.47 6.57 -13.17
C LEU A 11 -6.17 5.51 -14.03
N LEU A 12 -6.01 4.23 -13.69
CA LEU A 12 -6.72 3.11 -14.31
C LEU A 12 -7.92 2.64 -13.48
N ARG A 13 -8.50 3.56 -12.70
CA ARG A 13 -9.77 3.39 -11.99
C ARG A 13 -10.91 3.88 -12.88
N PHE A 14 -11.97 3.08 -12.97
CA PHE A 14 -13.24 3.47 -13.57
C PHE A 14 -14.39 3.10 -12.62
N ALA A 15 -15.49 3.85 -12.68
CA ALA A 15 -16.66 3.59 -11.87
C ALA A 15 -17.74 2.92 -12.72
N MET A 16 -18.25 1.79 -12.26
CA MET A 16 -19.42 1.13 -12.87
C MET A 16 -20.51 1.06 -11.81
N SER A 17 -21.64 1.75 -12.05
CA SER A 17 -22.76 1.83 -11.10
C SER A 17 -22.34 2.28 -9.69
N GLY A 18 -21.41 3.24 -9.60
CA GLY A 18 -20.89 3.75 -8.33
C GLY A 18 -19.83 2.88 -7.65
N ILE A 19 -19.53 1.69 -8.18
CA ILE A 19 -18.50 0.80 -7.65
C ILE A 19 -17.16 1.09 -8.36
N PRO A 20 -16.09 1.42 -7.62
CA PRO A 20 -14.77 1.62 -8.22
C PRO A 20 -14.15 0.29 -8.61
N ILE A 21 -13.86 0.13 -9.90
CA ILE A 21 -13.18 -1.01 -10.49
C ILE A 21 -11.83 -0.55 -11.02
N TYR A 22 -10.79 -1.33 -10.75
CA TYR A 22 -9.43 -1.05 -11.19
C TYR A 22 -9.02 -2.02 -12.30
N LEU A 23 -8.20 -1.57 -13.25
CA LEU A 23 -7.71 -2.47 -14.31
C LEU A 23 -6.95 -3.67 -13.72
N HIS A 24 -6.16 -3.47 -12.67
CA HIS A 24 -5.43 -4.59 -12.05
C HIS A 24 -6.39 -5.62 -11.42
N ASP A 25 -7.55 -5.21 -10.88
CA ASP A 25 -8.57 -6.16 -10.39
C ASP A 25 -9.10 -7.04 -11.52
N LEU A 26 -9.41 -6.44 -12.68
CA LEU A 26 -9.88 -7.19 -13.85
C LEU A 26 -8.82 -8.17 -14.34
N LEU A 27 -7.55 -7.75 -14.37
CA LEU A 27 -6.43 -8.61 -14.76
C LEU A 27 -6.24 -9.76 -13.76
N VAL A 28 -6.35 -9.51 -12.45
CA VAL A 28 -6.31 -10.58 -11.43
C VAL A 28 -7.46 -11.56 -11.66
N ALA A 29 -8.69 -11.08 -11.83
CA ALA A 29 -9.86 -11.91 -12.07
C ALA A 29 -9.69 -12.75 -13.34
N ALA A 30 -9.25 -12.15 -14.45
CA ALA A 30 -9.00 -12.85 -15.71
C ALA A 30 -7.95 -13.97 -15.57
N ILE A 31 -6.85 -13.72 -14.83
CA ILE A 31 -5.83 -14.74 -14.58
C ILE A 31 -6.40 -15.89 -13.73
N LEU A 32 -7.17 -15.60 -12.69
CA LEU A 32 -7.80 -16.64 -11.86
C LEU A 32 -8.82 -17.46 -12.64
N LEU A 33 -9.64 -16.83 -13.49
CA LEU A 33 -10.65 -17.49 -14.31
C LEU A 33 -10.02 -18.39 -15.39
N THR A 34 -8.98 -17.92 -16.07
CA THR A 34 -8.25 -18.73 -17.06
C THR A 34 -7.51 -19.92 -16.43
N ASN A 35 -7.19 -19.85 -15.14
CA ASN A 35 -6.51 -20.90 -14.38
C ASN A 35 -7.42 -21.58 -13.33
N VAL A 36 -8.74 -21.62 -13.57
CA VAL A 36 -9.73 -22.17 -12.62
C VAL A 36 -9.41 -23.61 -12.20
N ARG A 37 -8.85 -24.42 -13.12
CA ARG A 37 -8.46 -25.82 -12.87
C ARG A 37 -7.36 -25.95 -11.80
N SER A 38 -6.56 -24.92 -11.58
CA SER A 38 -5.48 -24.89 -10.60
C SER A 38 -5.92 -24.39 -9.22
N LEU A 39 -7.15 -23.85 -9.09
CA LEU A 39 -7.66 -23.32 -7.83
C LEU A 39 -7.78 -24.35 -6.69
N PRO A 40 -8.09 -25.64 -6.92
CA PRO A 40 -8.05 -26.63 -5.84
C PRO A 40 -6.67 -26.74 -5.16
N ALA A 41 -5.58 -26.58 -5.92
CA ALA A 41 -4.23 -26.55 -5.36
C ALA A 41 -3.98 -25.26 -4.56
N VAL A 42 -4.50 -24.12 -5.01
CA VAL A 42 -4.47 -22.85 -4.29
C VAL A 42 -5.15 -22.97 -2.91
N LEU A 43 -6.33 -23.60 -2.87
CA LEU A 43 -7.07 -23.83 -1.62
C LEU A 43 -6.28 -24.72 -0.64
N LYS A 44 -5.47 -25.67 -1.12
CA LYS A 44 -4.57 -26.45 -0.25
C LYS A 44 -3.49 -25.57 0.38
N SER A 45 -2.99 -24.55 -0.33
CA SER A 45 -2.00 -23.60 0.18
C SER A 45 -2.60 -22.62 1.21
N PHE A 46 -3.92 -22.43 1.21
CA PHE A 46 -4.63 -21.57 2.18
C PHE A 46 -4.58 -22.10 3.62
N LYS A 47 -4.02 -23.29 3.87
CA LYS A 47 -3.77 -23.79 5.24
C LYS A 47 -3.03 -22.78 6.12
N VAL A 48 -2.09 -22.00 5.56
CA VAL A 48 -1.37 -20.94 6.28
C VAL A 48 -2.30 -19.77 6.64
N LEU A 49 -3.33 -19.52 5.82
CA LEU A 49 -4.35 -18.49 6.04
C LEU A 49 -5.55 -18.95 6.86
N LYS A 50 -5.61 -20.21 7.34
CA LYS A 50 -6.81 -20.76 7.99
C LYS A 50 -7.35 -19.91 9.13
N ILE A 51 -6.46 -19.35 9.97
CA ILE A 51 -6.83 -18.49 11.09
C ILE A 51 -7.32 -17.13 10.59
N PHE A 52 -6.69 -16.60 9.53
CA PHE A 52 -7.13 -15.36 8.91
C PHE A 52 -8.52 -15.49 8.27
N ILE A 53 -8.75 -16.58 7.54
CA ILE A 53 -10.05 -16.90 6.94
C ILE A 53 -11.11 -17.08 8.03
N LEU A 54 -10.79 -17.74 9.15
CA LEU A 54 -11.68 -17.82 10.30
C LEU A 54 -12.04 -16.42 10.84
N GLY A 55 -11.07 -15.52 10.96
CA GLY A 55 -11.31 -14.12 11.35
C GLY A 55 -12.24 -13.38 10.37
N ILE A 56 -12.03 -13.54 9.05
CA ILE A 56 -12.94 -13.00 8.03
C ILE A 56 -14.35 -13.57 8.19
N LEU A 57 -14.50 -14.88 8.39
CA LEU A 57 -15.81 -15.51 8.55
C LEU A 57 -16.54 -15.02 9.81
N VAL A 58 -15.87 -15.03 10.96
CA VAL A 58 -16.44 -14.53 12.24
C VAL A 58 -16.86 -13.08 12.11
N SER A 59 -16.01 -12.23 11.53
CA SER A 59 -16.33 -10.82 11.35
C SER A 59 -17.44 -10.58 10.32
N SER A 60 -17.58 -11.43 9.30
CA SER A 60 -18.67 -11.36 8.32
C SER A 60 -20.02 -11.76 8.95
N LEU A 61 -20.02 -12.73 9.88
CA LEU A 61 -21.20 -13.04 10.69
C LEU A 61 -21.58 -11.85 11.59
N SER A 62 -20.59 -11.18 12.18
CA SER A 62 -20.84 -9.94 12.92
C SER A 62 -21.41 -8.84 12.01
N ALA A 63 -20.93 -8.72 10.78
CA ALA A 63 -21.45 -7.76 9.81
C ALA A 63 -22.93 -8.01 9.47
N LEU A 64 -23.33 -9.27 9.30
CA LEU A 64 -24.74 -9.66 9.06
C LEU A 64 -25.67 -9.30 10.23
N TYR A 65 -25.14 -9.29 11.45
CA TYR A 65 -25.89 -8.84 12.63
C TYR A 65 -25.98 -7.31 12.71
N LEU A 66 -24.92 -6.60 12.31
CA LEU A 66 -24.81 -5.14 12.45
C LEU A 66 -25.47 -4.36 11.32
N TYR A 67 -25.55 -4.92 10.11
CA TYR A 67 -25.95 -4.20 8.91
C TYR A 67 -26.96 -4.99 8.08
N PRO A 68 -27.89 -4.32 7.37
CA PRO A 68 -28.80 -4.99 6.46
C PRO A 68 -28.04 -5.63 5.29
N LEU A 69 -28.49 -6.81 4.85
CA LEU A 69 -27.82 -7.59 3.80
C LEU A 69 -27.56 -6.81 2.51
N SER A 70 -28.49 -5.92 2.13
CA SER A 70 -28.38 -5.06 0.94
C SER A 70 -27.17 -4.12 0.99
N SER A 71 -26.77 -3.66 2.18
CA SER A 71 -25.62 -2.76 2.36
C SER A 71 -24.27 -3.48 2.36
N LEU A 72 -24.27 -4.81 2.50
CA LEU A 72 -23.06 -5.61 2.62
C LEU A 72 -22.47 -6.04 1.26
N LEU A 73 -23.17 -5.79 0.16
CA LEU A 73 -22.69 -6.13 -1.19
C LEU A 73 -21.34 -5.49 -1.47
N VAL A 74 -21.23 -4.16 -1.32
CA VAL A 74 -19.98 -3.44 -1.62
C VAL A 74 -18.85 -3.88 -0.68
N PRO A 75 -18.99 -3.88 0.66
CA PRO A 75 -17.93 -4.38 1.56
C PRO A 75 -17.48 -5.82 1.25
N SER A 76 -18.41 -6.72 0.90
CA SER A 76 -18.08 -8.10 0.55
C SER A 76 -17.23 -8.22 -0.71
N LEU A 77 -17.40 -7.32 -1.70
CA LEU A 77 -16.54 -7.25 -2.89
C LEU A 77 -15.09 -6.86 -2.54
N TYR A 78 -14.86 -6.05 -1.50
CA TYR A 78 -13.50 -5.74 -1.03
C TYR A 78 -12.85 -6.95 -0.34
N SER A 79 -13.61 -7.74 0.42
CA SER A 79 -13.14 -9.02 0.97
C SER A 79 -12.79 -10.00 -0.14
N LEU A 80 -13.65 -10.08 -1.16
CA LEU A 80 -13.41 -10.92 -2.34
C LEU A 80 -12.13 -10.48 -3.06
N ARG A 81 -11.93 -9.17 -3.29
CA ARG A 81 -10.69 -8.62 -3.87
C ARG A 81 -9.45 -9.07 -3.10
N LEU A 82 -9.46 -8.96 -1.77
CA LEU A 82 -8.34 -9.39 -0.93
C LEU A 82 -8.07 -10.89 -1.10
N LEU A 83 -9.11 -11.72 -1.04
CA LEU A 83 -8.98 -13.17 -1.24
C LEU A 83 -8.51 -13.50 -2.66
N SER A 84 -8.91 -12.75 -3.68
CA SER A 84 -8.44 -12.90 -5.06
C SER A 84 -6.94 -12.59 -5.18
N TYR A 85 -6.43 -11.57 -4.50
CA TYR A 85 -4.99 -11.27 -4.52
C TYR A 85 -4.17 -12.38 -3.84
N LEU A 86 -4.64 -12.88 -2.70
CA LEU A 86 -4.01 -14.02 -2.03
C LEU A 86 -4.08 -15.29 -2.89
N SER A 87 -5.21 -15.52 -3.55
CA SER A 87 -5.39 -16.64 -4.49
C SER A 87 -4.41 -16.56 -5.63
N LEU A 88 -4.23 -15.38 -6.23
CA LEU A 88 -3.28 -15.14 -7.30
C LEU A 88 -1.84 -15.42 -6.84
N PHE A 89 -1.46 -14.92 -5.67
CA PHE A 89 -0.12 -15.17 -5.11
C PHE A 89 0.17 -16.67 -5.00
N PHE A 90 -0.73 -17.44 -4.39
CA PHE A 90 -0.55 -18.88 -4.24
C PHE A 90 -0.63 -19.64 -5.57
N LEU A 91 -1.45 -19.17 -6.51
CA LEU A 91 -1.50 -19.75 -7.86
C LEU A 91 -0.15 -19.61 -8.57
N LEU A 92 0.42 -18.42 -8.58
CA LEU A 92 1.71 -18.14 -9.19
C LEU A 92 2.84 -18.86 -8.45
N LYS A 93 2.81 -18.87 -7.11
CA LYS A 93 3.78 -19.62 -6.30
C LYS A 93 3.75 -21.12 -6.59
N ASN A 94 2.58 -21.75 -6.62
CA ASN A 94 2.42 -23.18 -6.87
C ASN A 94 2.84 -23.58 -8.29
N SER A 95 2.63 -22.69 -9.27
CA SER A 95 3.09 -22.89 -10.65
C SER A 95 4.58 -22.63 -10.87
N ASN A 96 5.32 -22.24 -9.82
CA ASN A 96 6.70 -21.75 -9.90
C ASN A 96 6.89 -20.62 -10.93
N SER A 97 5.83 -19.86 -11.23
CA SER A 97 5.88 -18.75 -12.16
C SER A 97 6.81 -17.66 -11.61
N LYS A 98 7.70 -17.18 -12.46
CA LYS A 98 8.67 -16.14 -12.14
C LYS A 98 8.34 -14.85 -12.86
N ILE A 99 8.47 -13.72 -12.17
CA ILE A 99 8.19 -12.40 -12.73
C ILE A 99 9.51 -11.67 -12.97
N SER A 100 9.74 -11.21 -14.20
CA SER A 100 10.95 -10.44 -14.51
C SER A 100 10.95 -9.10 -13.75
N GLN A 101 12.12 -8.76 -13.21
CA GLN A 101 12.42 -7.45 -12.60
C GLN A 101 12.09 -6.26 -13.52
N ASN A 102 12.18 -6.43 -14.84
CA ASN A 102 11.89 -5.38 -15.82
C ASN A 102 10.45 -4.85 -15.74
N PHE A 103 9.49 -5.70 -15.34
CA PHE A 103 8.11 -5.25 -15.18
C PHE A 103 7.93 -4.32 -13.98
N PHE A 104 8.66 -4.57 -12.88
CA PHE A 104 8.67 -3.68 -11.73
C PHE A 104 9.35 -2.36 -12.07
N LEU A 105 10.53 -2.41 -12.72
CA LEU A 105 11.22 -1.21 -13.23
C LEU A 105 10.32 -0.36 -14.13
N ALA A 106 9.62 -0.98 -15.08
CA ALA A 106 8.71 -0.28 -15.98
C ALA A 106 7.55 0.36 -15.20
N ALA A 107 6.92 -0.37 -14.28
CA ALA A 107 5.83 0.16 -13.46
C ALA A 107 6.27 1.39 -12.65
N SER A 108 7.44 1.34 -12.03
CA SER A 108 7.97 2.44 -11.24
C SER A 108 8.48 3.61 -12.07
N LEU A 109 8.99 3.37 -13.29
CA LEU A 109 9.30 4.44 -14.23
C LEU A 109 8.02 5.18 -14.62
N ILE A 110 6.93 4.46 -14.88
CA ILE A 110 5.61 5.05 -15.15
C ILE A 110 5.15 5.90 -13.96
N THR A 111 5.20 5.37 -12.73
CA THR A 111 4.86 6.13 -11.51
C THR A 111 5.70 7.41 -11.38
N THR A 112 7.00 7.30 -11.60
CA THR A 112 7.96 8.41 -11.51
C THR A 112 7.67 9.48 -12.56
N VAL A 113 7.52 9.09 -13.83
CA VAL A 113 7.26 10.02 -14.93
C VAL A 113 5.91 10.71 -14.75
N ILE A 114 4.86 9.98 -14.40
CA ILE A 114 3.53 10.57 -14.15
C ILE A 114 3.60 11.56 -12.98
N GLY A 115 4.23 11.17 -11.87
CA GLY A 115 4.36 12.01 -10.68
C GLY A 115 5.15 13.29 -10.94
N LEU A 116 6.31 13.20 -11.61
CA LEU A 116 7.12 14.37 -11.97
C LEU A 116 6.40 15.27 -12.97
N THR A 117 5.73 14.70 -13.97
CA THR A 117 4.92 15.45 -14.94
C THR A 117 3.81 16.21 -14.22
N GLN A 118 3.10 15.55 -13.29
CA GLN A 118 2.10 16.21 -12.46
C GLN A 118 2.72 17.33 -11.62
N TYR A 119 3.82 17.07 -10.92
CA TYR A 119 4.44 18.08 -10.06
C TYR A 119 4.84 19.35 -10.83
N LEU A 120 5.36 19.18 -12.05
CA LEU A 120 5.84 20.29 -12.88
C LEU A 120 4.71 21.03 -13.60
N LEU A 121 3.73 20.31 -14.17
CA LEU A 121 2.69 20.89 -15.02
C LEU A 121 1.39 21.19 -14.26
N LEU A 122 1.10 20.45 -13.18
CA LEU A 122 -0.11 20.55 -12.38
C LEU A 122 0.22 20.51 -10.87
N PRO A 123 0.94 21.52 -10.34
CA PRO A 123 1.34 21.55 -8.93
C PRO A 123 0.17 21.74 -7.96
N ASP A 124 -0.96 22.28 -8.42
CA ASP A 124 -2.18 22.43 -7.62
C ASP A 124 -3.14 21.27 -7.87
N MET A 125 -3.23 20.35 -6.90
CA MET A 125 -4.13 19.19 -6.94
C MET A 125 -5.33 19.37 -6.01
N ARG A 126 -5.59 20.58 -5.47
CA ARG A 126 -6.71 20.83 -4.54
C ARG A 126 -8.09 20.59 -5.19
N TRP A 127 -8.18 20.73 -6.51
CA TRP A 127 -9.38 20.38 -7.27
C TRP A 127 -9.80 18.90 -7.09
N ALA A 128 -8.87 18.01 -6.73
CA ALA A 128 -9.18 16.60 -6.49
C ALA A 128 -10.09 16.36 -5.27
N GLN A 129 -10.25 17.36 -4.39
CA GLN A 129 -11.22 17.31 -3.28
C GLN A 129 -12.66 17.12 -3.75
N TYR A 130 -13.02 17.66 -4.92
CA TYR A 130 -14.35 17.46 -5.50
C TYR A 130 -14.59 16.01 -5.93
N LEU A 131 -13.51 15.26 -6.16
CA LEU A 131 -13.55 13.82 -6.44
C LEU A 131 -13.42 12.97 -5.17
N GLY A 132 -13.26 13.60 -3.99
CA GLY A 132 -13.13 12.94 -2.69
C GLY A 132 -11.72 12.55 -2.28
N TRP A 133 -10.70 13.11 -2.92
CA TRP A 133 -9.30 12.99 -2.50
C TRP A 133 -8.90 14.14 -1.56
N ASP A 134 -7.80 14.00 -0.83
CA ASP A 134 -7.28 15.06 0.04
C ASP A 134 -6.72 16.25 -0.78
N ASP A 135 -6.71 17.45 -0.20
CA ASP A 135 -6.05 18.59 -0.82
C ASP A 135 -4.53 18.46 -0.78
N HIS A 136 -3.93 18.59 -1.96
CA HIS A 136 -2.49 18.62 -2.08
C HIS A 136 -2.08 19.79 -2.99
N LEU A 137 -1.21 20.65 -2.47
CA LEU A 137 -0.63 21.77 -3.19
C LEU A 137 0.89 21.63 -3.14
N ASN A 138 1.56 21.79 -4.29
CA ASN A 138 3.01 21.72 -4.44
C ASN A 138 3.63 20.40 -3.94
N ARG A 139 2.95 19.28 -4.18
CA ARG A 139 3.40 17.93 -3.81
C ARG A 139 3.21 16.96 -4.96
N LEU A 140 4.10 15.99 -5.05
CA LEU A 140 3.97 14.87 -5.99
C LEU A 140 2.97 13.86 -5.42
N THR A 141 1.82 13.70 -6.08
CA THR A 141 0.70 12.87 -5.60
C THR A 141 0.21 11.86 -6.62
N LEU A 142 0.40 12.11 -7.92
CA LEU A 142 0.06 11.15 -8.96
C LEU A 142 1.16 10.08 -9.09
N PRO A 143 0.77 8.85 -9.47
CA PRO A 143 -0.55 8.42 -9.94
C PRO A 143 -1.55 7.98 -8.86
N HIS A 144 -1.20 8.06 -7.57
CA HIS A 144 -2.03 7.50 -6.50
C HIS A 144 -3.02 8.50 -5.87
N TYR A 145 -3.06 9.74 -6.35
CA TYR A 145 -3.78 10.89 -5.77
C TYR A 145 -3.44 11.14 -4.29
N ASP A 146 -2.34 10.59 -3.80
CA ASP A 146 -1.88 10.75 -2.43
C ASP A 146 -0.33 10.68 -2.40
N PRO A 147 0.33 11.65 -1.76
CA PRO A 147 1.79 11.74 -1.73
C PRO A 147 2.42 10.61 -0.89
N THR A 148 1.73 10.15 0.15
CA THR A 148 2.20 9.06 1.00
C THR A 148 2.17 7.74 0.25
N PHE A 149 1.04 7.39 -0.39
CA PHE A 149 0.94 6.16 -1.17
C PHE A 149 1.86 6.19 -2.39
N THR A 150 2.03 7.33 -3.05
CA THR A 150 3.02 7.46 -4.14
C THR A 150 4.44 7.26 -3.63
N GLY A 151 4.82 7.90 -2.52
CA GLY A 151 6.13 7.71 -1.89
C GLY A 151 6.38 6.26 -1.44
N VAL A 152 5.36 5.60 -0.89
CA VAL A 152 5.42 4.17 -0.54
C VAL A 152 5.72 3.32 -1.77
N MET A 153 4.99 3.49 -2.88
CA MET A 153 5.20 2.69 -4.09
C MET A 153 6.60 2.90 -4.69
N LEU A 154 7.11 4.14 -4.66
CA LEU A 154 8.46 4.47 -5.11
C LEU A 154 9.54 3.84 -4.20
N ILE A 155 9.36 3.82 -2.88
CA ILE A 155 10.29 3.15 -1.96
C ILE A 155 10.22 1.63 -2.08
N LEU A 156 9.01 1.06 -2.21
CA LEU A 156 8.85 -0.37 -2.45
C LEU A 156 9.66 -0.78 -3.69
N THR A 157 9.62 0.01 -4.76
CA THR A 157 10.46 -0.20 -5.94
C THR A 157 11.95 -0.23 -5.59
N LEU A 158 12.46 0.80 -4.92
CA LEU A 158 13.89 0.87 -4.57
C LEU A 158 14.33 -0.35 -3.75
N LEU A 159 13.46 -0.84 -2.86
CA LEU A 159 13.75 -1.98 -1.99
C LEU A 159 13.48 -3.35 -2.63
N THR A 160 12.61 -3.44 -3.64
CA THR A 160 12.36 -4.67 -4.42
C THR A 160 13.55 -5.00 -5.33
N LEU A 161 14.18 -3.98 -5.91
CA LEU A 161 15.24 -4.15 -6.89
C LEU A 161 16.58 -4.38 -6.16
N PRO A 162 17.27 -5.52 -6.35
CA PRO A 162 18.47 -5.84 -5.59
C PRO A 162 19.57 -4.79 -5.80
N PHE A 163 20.27 -4.48 -4.70
CA PHE A 163 21.46 -3.65 -4.68
C PHE A 163 22.67 -4.46 -5.17
N THR A 164 22.73 -4.77 -6.46
CA THR A 164 23.88 -5.45 -7.05
C THR A 164 25.00 -4.47 -7.40
N THR A 165 26.25 -4.89 -7.26
CA THR A 165 27.45 -4.09 -7.61
C THR A 165 27.44 -3.64 -9.07
N HIS A 166 26.91 -4.48 -9.97
CA HIS A 166 26.77 -4.18 -11.39
C HIS A 166 25.77 -3.06 -11.67
N ARG A 167 24.67 -2.97 -10.89
CA ARG A 167 23.68 -1.90 -11.02
C ARG A 167 24.29 -0.52 -10.80
N TYR A 168 25.13 -0.37 -9.78
CA TYR A 168 25.77 0.92 -9.46
C TYR A 168 26.85 1.35 -10.45
N ARG A 169 27.46 0.40 -11.17
CA ARG A 169 28.42 0.71 -12.23
C ARG A 169 27.76 1.20 -13.51
N ASN A 170 26.49 0.90 -13.70
CA ASN A 170 25.75 1.31 -14.88
C ASN A 170 25.01 2.62 -14.62
N ILE A 171 25.50 3.69 -15.26
CA ILE A 171 25.01 5.07 -15.12
C ILE A 171 23.49 5.19 -15.36
N ARG A 172 22.90 4.34 -16.20
CA ARG A 172 21.45 4.37 -16.47
C ARG A 172 20.64 4.02 -15.22
N TYR A 173 21.07 3.02 -14.45
CA TYR A 173 20.39 2.66 -13.20
C TYR A 173 20.66 3.69 -12.10
N SER A 174 21.85 4.31 -12.06
CA SER A 174 22.12 5.39 -11.12
C SER A 174 21.25 6.62 -11.37
N ILE A 175 21.11 7.05 -12.62
CA ILE A 175 20.21 8.16 -13.00
C ILE A 175 18.77 7.82 -12.61
N TYR A 176 18.34 6.59 -12.87
CA TYR A 176 17.02 6.12 -12.52
C TYR A 176 16.74 6.16 -11.01
N ASP A 177 17.68 5.68 -10.19
CA ASP A 177 17.55 5.72 -8.72
C ASP A 177 17.53 7.16 -8.20
N ILE A 178 18.31 8.06 -8.78
CA ILE A 178 18.29 9.50 -8.46
C ILE A 178 16.91 10.11 -8.78
N LEU A 179 16.31 9.79 -9.93
CA LEU A 179 14.99 10.28 -10.31
C LEU A 179 13.90 9.79 -9.34
N ILE A 180 13.97 8.53 -8.89
CA ILE A 180 13.05 8.02 -7.88
C ILE A 180 13.24 8.74 -6.55
N LEU A 181 14.48 8.89 -6.08
CA LEU A 181 14.79 9.58 -4.83
C LEU A 181 14.30 11.03 -4.85
N LEU A 182 14.53 11.75 -5.95
CA LEU A 182 13.98 13.09 -6.17
C LEU A 182 12.45 13.08 -6.11
N SER A 183 11.81 12.11 -6.75
CA SER A 183 10.34 12.00 -6.73
C SER A 183 9.80 11.76 -5.33
N ILE A 184 10.46 10.90 -4.53
CA ILE A 184 10.10 10.67 -3.12
C ILE A 184 10.25 11.96 -2.30
N LEU A 185 11.32 12.74 -2.54
CA LEU A 185 11.53 14.04 -1.89
C LEU A 185 10.37 15.00 -2.18
N LEU A 186 9.95 15.08 -3.44
CA LEU A 186 8.84 15.94 -3.87
C LEU A 186 7.46 15.50 -3.37
N THR A 187 7.32 14.32 -2.74
CA THR A 187 6.06 13.93 -2.06
C THR A 187 5.84 14.68 -0.74
N TYR A 188 6.90 15.14 -0.08
CA TYR A 188 6.86 15.69 1.28
C TYR A 188 6.18 14.76 2.31
N ALA A 189 6.17 13.43 2.08
CA ALA A 189 5.47 12.47 2.93
C ALA A 189 6.31 12.03 4.15
N ARG A 190 6.15 12.71 5.29
CA ARG A 190 6.93 12.43 6.52
C ARG A 190 6.86 10.99 7.00
N SER A 191 5.68 10.37 6.93
CA SER A 191 5.52 8.96 7.34
C SER A 191 6.36 8.02 6.48
N VAL A 192 6.59 8.34 5.20
CA VAL A 192 7.47 7.56 4.32
C VAL A 192 8.91 7.69 4.78
N TRP A 193 9.39 8.92 5.01
CA TRP A 193 10.75 9.18 5.51
C TRP A 193 11.03 8.51 6.85
N LEU A 194 10.10 8.63 7.79
CA LEU A 194 10.20 7.96 9.09
C LEU A 194 10.22 6.43 8.93
N SER A 195 9.44 5.89 8.00
CA SER A 195 9.42 4.44 7.73
C SER A 195 10.73 3.94 7.13
N ILE A 196 11.38 4.72 6.25
CA ILE A 196 12.72 4.41 5.74
C ILE A 196 13.73 4.44 6.87
N LEU A 197 13.75 5.49 7.69
CA LEU A 197 14.66 5.61 8.82
C LEU A 197 14.54 4.40 9.75
N MET A 198 13.31 4.05 10.16
CA MET A 198 13.05 2.92 11.04
C MET A 198 13.41 1.57 10.37
N THR A 199 13.28 1.46 9.05
CA THR A 199 13.75 0.28 8.30
C THR A 199 15.27 0.19 8.32
N ILE A 200 15.99 1.30 8.13
CA ILE A 200 17.45 1.34 8.24
C ILE A 200 17.88 0.99 9.67
N LEU A 201 17.23 1.55 10.70
CA LEU A 201 17.53 1.25 12.11
C LEU A 201 17.34 -0.23 12.46
N THR A 202 16.32 -0.87 11.90
CA THR A 202 16.01 -2.27 12.18
C THR A 202 16.89 -3.25 11.38
N MET A 203 17.28 -2.88 10.15
CA MET A 203 18.05 -3.76 9.25
C MET A 203 19.55 -3.52 9.30
N SER A 204 19.99 -2.29 9.60
CA SER A 204 21.39 -1.91 9.66
C SER A 204 21.85 -1.75 11.10
N LYS A 205 22.89 -2.51 11.48
CA LYS A 205 23.55 -2.35 12.78
C LYS A 205 24.62 -1.26 12.78
N SER A 206 24.91 -0.66 11.63
CA SER A 206 26.01 0.30 11.50
C SER A 206 25.50 1.73 11.59
N LEU A 207 25.97 2.44 12.63
CA LEU A 207 25.70 3.84 12.87
C LEU A 207 26.04 4.74 11.67
N LYS A 208 27.00 4.32 10.84
CA LYS A 208 27.38 5.01 9.61
C LYS A 208 26.19 5.24 8.67
N TYR A 209 25.38 4.21 8.40
CA TYR A 209 24.25 4.33 7.48
C TYR A 209 23.13 5.19 8.05
N ILE A 210 22.95 5.15 9.38
CA ILE A 210 22.00 6.00 10.09
C ILE A 210 22.42 7.47 9.95
N ILE A 211 23.69 7.79 10.24
CA ILE A 211 24.24 9.15 10.12
C ILE A 211 24.13 9.65 8.67
N ILE A 212 24.55 8.85 7.67
CA ILE A 212 24.46 9.22 6.26
C ILE A 212 23.02 9.53 5.86
N PHE A 213 22.08 8.66 6.23
CA PHE A 213 20.66 8.90 5.93
C PHE A 213 20.14 10.15 6.62
N THR A 214 20.45 10.37 7.90
CA THR A 214 20.06 11.57 8.64
C THR A 214 20.61 12.83 7.97
N ILE A 215 21.88 12.83 7.56
CA ILE A 215 22.48 13.95 6.83
C ILE A 215 21.74 14.20 5.51
N ILE A 216 21.53 13.15 4.70
CA ILE A 216 20.78 13.27 3.43
C ILE A 216 19.38 13.81 3.67
N PHE A 217 18.69 13.33 4.70
CA PHE A 217 17.35 13.77 5.05
C PHE A 217 17.33 15.24 5.49
N VAL A 218 18.27 15.68 6.32
CA VAL A 218 18.40 17.08 6.72
C VAL A 218 18.73 17.97 5.51
N LEU A 219 19.68 17.56 4.67
CA LEU A 219 20.01 18.28 3.43
C LEU A 219 18.80 18.37 2.51
N ALA A 220 18.01 17.31 2.41
CA ALA A 220 16.76 17.28 1.68
C ALA A 220 15.73 18.28 2.23
N ILE A 221 15.55 18.38 3.55
CA ILE A 221 14.66 19.38 4.16
C ILE A 221 15.09 20.79 3.77
N VAL A 222 16.40 21.07 3.81
CA VAL A 222 16.94 22.40 3.50
C VAL A 222 16.88 22.72 2.00
N ALA A 223 17.11 21.72 1.14
CA ALA A 223 17.15 21.90 -0.31
C ALA A 223 15.76 21.92 -0.97
N LEU A 224 14.75 21.33 -0.33
CA LEU A 224 13.41 21.30 -0.87
C LEU A 224 12.78 22.70 -0.85
N PRO A 225 12.19 23.15 -1.98
CA PRO A 225 11.64 24.49 -2.05
C PRO A 225 10.44 24.60 -1.12
N ASP A 226 10.52 25.50 -0.14
CA ASP A 226 9.39 25.86 0.70
C ASP A 226 8.40 26.72 -0.11
N ARG A 227 7.66 26.04 -0.98
CA ARG A 227 6.59 26.66 -1.75
C ARG A 227 5.38 26.83 -0.83
N PHE A 228 4.69 27.95 -0.99
CA PHE A 228 3.47 28.32 -0.27
C PHE A 228 2.54 27.12 0.01
N GLY A 229 2.16 26.92 1.28
CA GLY A 229 1.18 25.94 1.74
C GLY A 229 1.65 25.07 2.93
N GLU A 230 0.74 24.72 3.84
CA GLU A 230 1.05 23.85 5.00
C GLU A 230 1.48 22.43 4.59
N GLY A 231 1.16 21.98 3.38
CA GLY A 231 1.46 20.63 2.91
C GLY A 231 2.96 20.34 2.71
N THR A 232 3.74 21.36 2.40
CA THR A 232 5.19 21.31 2.12
C THR A 232 6.03 21.54 3.37
N ASN A 233 5.48 22.19 4.39
CA ASN A 233 6.16 22.40 5.67
C ASN A 233 6.42 21.07 6.39
N LEU A 234 7.65 20.54 6.34
CA LEU A 234 8.00 19.26 6.96
C LEU A 234 8.03 19.30 8.50
N LEU A 235 7.95 20.47 9.12
CA LEU A 235 7.99 20.67 10.58
C LEU A 235 6.60 20.72 11.23
N ARG A 236 5.51 20.74 10.45
CA ARG A 236 4.14 20.85 11.01
C ARG A 236 3.78 19.62 11.87
N THR A 237 3.07 19.84 12.97
CA THR A 237 2.64 18.77 13.90
C THR A 237 1.19 18.33 13.66
N TYR A 238 0.39 19.13 12.96
CA TYR A 238 -1.05 18.89 12.74
C TYR A 238 -1.38 17.51 12.19
N SER A 239 -0.62 17.02 11.20
CA SER A 239 -0.88 15.71 10.60
C SER A 239 -0.62 14.54 11.57
N ILE A 240 0.22 14.73 12.59
CA ILE A 240 0.48 13.70 13.60
C ILE A 240 -0.69 13.65 14.57
N THR A 241 -1.09 14.82 15.10
CA THR A 241 -2.20 14.92 16.06
C THR A 241 -3.53 14.50 15.44
N SER A 242 -3.80 14.86 14.18
CA SER A 242 -5.03 14.46 13.49
C SER A 242 -5.13 12.94 13.27
N ARG A 243 -4.02 12.28 12.91
CA ARG A 243 -3.97 10.83 12.71
C ARG A 243 -4.14 10.07 14.02
N VAL A 244 -3.42 10.47 15.07
CA VAL A 244 -3.54 9.86 16.39
C VAL A 244 -4.96 10.05 16.94
N GLY A 245 -5.50 11.27 16.84
CA GLY A 245 -6.88 11.55 17.26
C GLY A 245 -7.92 10.73 16.50
N SER A 246 -7.78 10.62 15.18
CA SER A 246 -8.64 9.79 14.32
C SER A 246 -8.60 8.32 14.75
N ASP A 247 -7.40 7.75 14.88
CA ASP A 247 -7.22 6.33 15.20
C ASP A 247 -7.71 6.01 16.62
N LEU A 248 -7.46 6.88 17.60
CA LEU A 248 -8.05 6.76 18.95
C LEU A 248 -9.59 6.88 18.92
N GLY A 249 -10.12 7.72 18.03
CA GLY A 249 -11.56 7.82 17.77
C GLY A 249 -12.16 6.48 17.33
N TYR A 250 -11.49 5.75 16.43
CA TYR A 250 -11.90 4.41 16.02
C TYR A 250 -11.85 3.40 17.18
N VAL A 251 -10.79 3.41 17.99
CA VAL A 251 -10.68 2.53 19.17
C VAL A 251 -11.83 2.79 20.16
N LYS A 252 -12.12 4.06 20.46
CA LYS A 252 -13.21 4.44 21.37
C LYS A 252 -14.58 4.05 20.81
N LYS A 253 -14.81 4.24 19.51
CA LYS A 253 -16.09 3.96 18.85
C LYS A 253 -16.37 2.45 18.73
N TYR A 254 -15.35 1.62 18.58
CA TYR A 254 -15.50 0.21 18.18
C TYR A 254 -14.91 -0.80 19.16
N SER A 255 -14.78 -0.45 20.45
CA SER A 255 -14.10 -1.25 21.47
C SER A 255 -14.48 -2.74 21.50
N TRP A 256 -15.77 -3.08 21.51
CA TRP A 256 -16.24 -4.47 21.49
C TRP A 256 -15.91 -5.23 20.20
N SER A 257 -15.90 -4.50 19.07
CA SER A 257 -15.60 -5.09 17.78
C SER A 257 -14.12 -5.40 17.58
N LEU A 258 -13.23 -4.99 18.49
CA LEU A 258 -11.81 -5.37 18.45
C LEU A 258 -11.62 -6.88 18.69
N LEU A 259 -12.58 -7.57 19.32
CA LEU A 259 -12.51 -9.02 19.54
C LEU A 259 -12.98 -9.80 18.32
N THR A 260 -14.19 -9.54 17.83
CA THR A 260 -14.85 -10.32 16.78
C THR A 260 -14.74 -9.73 15.37
N GLY A 261 -14.40 -8.44 15.26
CA GLY A 261 -14.45 -7.67 14.02
C GLY A 261 -15.88 -7.23 13.65
N ARG A 262 -16.00 -6.26 12.75
CA ARG A 262 -17.29 -5.78 12.19
C ARG A 262 -17.54 -6.19 10.74
N GLY A 263 -16.62 -6.97 10.18
CA GLY A 263 -16.54 -7.26 8.75
C GLY A 263 -15.53 -6.34 8.05
N LEU A 264 -14.86 -6.88 7.04
CA LEU A 264 -13.95 -6.12 6.20
C LEU A 264 -14.69 -5.02 5.44
N ASN A 265 -14.10 -3.82 5.47
CA ASN A 265 -14.58 -2.63 4.79
C ASN A 265 -16.02 -2.17 5.13
N THR A 266 -16.62 -2.65 6.23
CA THR A 266 -17.95 -2.21 6.69
C THR A 266 -17.92 -0.85 7.40
N ILE A 267 -16.74 -0.39 7.82
CA ILE A 267 -16.54 0.92 8.48
C ILE A 267 -17.10 2.07 7.64
N ILE A 268 -17.08 1.97 6.31
CA ILE A 268 -17.64 2.97 5.39
C ILE A 268 -19.15 3.17 5.60
N LEU A 269 -19.87 2.14 6.05
CA LEU A 269 -21.32 2.19 6.29
C LEU A 269 -21.66 3.03 7.53
N ASP A 270 -20.71 3.20 8.44
CA ASP A 270 -20.89 4.01 9.65
C ASP A 270 -20.51 5.49 9.46
N GLN A 271 -20.03 5.86 8.26
CA GLN A 271 -19.70 7.24 7.94
C GLN A 271 -20.99 7.99 7.56
N LYS A 272 -21.12 9.22 8.07
CA LYS A 272 -22.22 10.09 7.65
C LYS A 272 -22.03 10.43 6.17
N ALA A 273 -23.10 10.32 5.38
CA ALA A 273 -23.10 10.78 4.01
C ALA A 273 -22.72 12.27 3.98
N GLY A 274 -21.55 12.56 3.41
CA GLY A 274 -21.09 13.92 3.17
C GLY A 274 -21.66 14.46 1.86
N ILE A 275 -21.57 15.79 1.69
CA ILE A 275 -21.93 16.45 0.42
C ILE A 275 -20.95 16.06 -0.69
N LEU A 276 -19.67 15.86 -0.33
CA LEU A 276 -18.62 15.41 -1.23
C LEU A 276 -18.31 13.92 -1.02
N PRO A 277 -17.92 13.19 -2.08
CA PRO A 277 -17.35 11.86 -1.95
C PRO A 277 -16.16 11.89 -0.98
N ASN A 278 -15.90 10.79 -0.27
CA ASN A 278 -14.74 10.66 0.61
C ASN A 278 -14.04 9.32 0.36
N HIS A 279 -12.76 9.38 -0.03
CA HIS A 279 -11.92 8.21 -0.24
C HIS A 279 -11.07 7.83 0.98
N ALA A 280 -10.96 8.71 1.99
CA ALA A 280 -10.29 8.44 3.26
C ALA A 280 -11.22 7.69 4.22
N THR A 281 -11.39 6.39 3.97
CA THR A 281 -12.30 5.54 4.74
C THR A 281 -11.56 4.57 5.66
N GLY A 282 -11.74 4.73 6.97
CA GLY A 282 -11.20 3.84 8.01
C GLY A 282 -10.01 4.41 8.78
N PRO A 283 -9.45 3.63 9.73
CA PRO A 283 -8.24 3.99 10.46
C PRO A 283 -7.03 4.22 9.55
N ASN A 284 -6.13 5.11 9.95
CA ASN A 284 -4.87 5.32 9.26
C ASN A 284 -3.95 4.12 9.43
N ASN A 285 -3.84 3.56 10.63
CA ASN A 285 -2.99 2.40 10.89
C ASN A 285 -3.62 1.11 10.33
N SER A 286 -2.90 0.38 9.47
CA SER A 286 -3.38 -0.89 8.87
C SER A 286 -3.68 -1.98 9.89
N TYR A 287 -2.91 -2.05 10.98
CA TYR A 287 -3.13 -3.04 12.04
C TYR A 287 -4.41 -2.73 12.81
N LEU A 288 -4.67 -1.44 13.08
CA LEU A 288 -5.93 -1.01 13.68
C LEU A 288 -7.11 -1.23 12.73
N TYR A 289 -6.95 -0.90 11.44
CA TYR A 289 -7.96 -1.20 10.42
C TYR A 289 -8.32 -2.69 10.43
N LEU A 290 -7.30 -3.57 10.43
CA LEU A 290 -7.53 -5.00 10.44
C LEU A 290 -8.14 -5.49 11.76
N LEU A 291 -7.72 -4.96 12.90
CA LEU A 291 -8.27 -5.31 14.21
C LEU A 291 -9.75 -4.93 14.32
N VAL A 292 -10.13 -3.73 13.88
CA VAL A 292 -11.53 -3.27 13.91
C VAL A 292 -12.40 -4.08 12.94
N THR A 293 -11.86 -4.43 11.78
CA THR A 293 -12.65 -5.12 10.74
C THR A 293 -12.75 -6.62 10.94
N THR A 294 -11.66 -7.29 11.35
CA THR A 294 -11.60 -8.77 11.45
C THR A 294 -11.40 -9.30 12.86
N GLY A 295 -11.27 -8.41 13.85
CA GLY A 295 -11.03 -8.77 15.23
C GLY A 295 -9.62 -9.30 15.48
N ILE A 296 -9.38 -9.74 16.71
CA ILE A 296 -8.08 -10.27 17.13
C ILE A 296 -7.71 -11.56 16.36
N ILE A 297 -8.71 -12.39 16.02
CA ILE A 297 -8.50 -13.64 15.28
C ILE A 297 -7.95 -13.33 13.89
N GLY A 298 -8.56 -12.37 13.18
CA GLY A 298 -8.07 -11.97 11.87
C GLY A 298 -6.69 -11.32 11.93
N LEU A 299 -6.45 -10.42 12.88
CA LEU A 299 -5.14 -9.80 13.08
C LEU A 299 -4.03 -10.84 13.31
N LEU A 300 -4.27 -11.81 14.20
CA LEU A 300 -3.30 -12.88 14.48
C LEU A 300 -3.07 -13.77 13.26
N GLY A 301 -4.14 -14.17 12.56
CA GLY A 301 -4.05 -14.98 11.35
C GLY A 301 -3.24 -14.29 10.25
N TRP A 302 -3.47 -12.99 10.05
CA TRP A 302 -2.71 -12.19 9.11
C TRP A 302 -1.24 -12.03 9.53
N GLY A 303 -0.97 -11.81 10.81
CA GLY A 303 0.38 -11.76 11.36
C GLY A 303 1.16 -13.06 11.15
N ILE A 304 0.51 -14.23 11.30
CA ILE A 304 1.11 -15.54 11.01
C ILE A 304 1.49 -15.65 9.53
N PHE A 305 0.58 -15.27 8.63
CA PHE A 305 0.85 -15.27 7.19
C PHE A 305 2.01 -14.33 6.82
N MET A 306 1.99 -13.09 7.31
CA MET A 306 3.05 -12.11 7.04
C MET A 306 4.39 -12.52 7.63
N LYS A 307 4.40 -13.17 8.80
CA LYS A 307 5.61 -13.77 9.38
C LYS A 307 6.15 -14.91 8.51
N SER A 308 5.28 -15.75 7.96
CA SER A 308 5.69 -16.79 7.01
C SER A 308 6.30 -16.18 5.75
N LEU A 309 5.65 -15.15 5.18
CA LEU A 309 6.16 -14.43 4.02
C LEU A 309 7.53 -13.82 4.28
N TYR A 310 7.70 -13.15 5.44
CA TYR A 310 8.97 -12.54 5.83
C TYR A 310 10.12 -13.54 6.04
N LYS A 311 9.82 -14.73 6.57
CA LYS A 311 10.84 -15.77 6.78
C LYS A 311 11.40 -16.29 5.45
N ASP A 312 10.52 -16.47 4.48
CA ASP A 312 10.86 -17.04 3.17
C ASP A 312 11.38 -15.97 2.18
N SER A 313 11.17 -14.69 2.48
CA SER A 313 11.50 -13.58 1.58
C SER A 313 13.00 -13.34 1.46
N VAL A 314 13.44 -13.13 0.21
CA VAL A 314 14.77 -12.62 -0.14
C VAL A 314 14.84 -11.09 0.07
N ASN A 315 13.71 -10.38 -0.03
CA ASN A 315 13.61 -8.92 0.01
C ASN A 315 13.14 -8.42 1.39
N LYS A 316 13.81 -8.87 2.46
CA LYS A 316 13.47 -8.48 3.85
C LYS A 316 13.40 -6.96 4.09
N PRO A 317 14.29 -6.10 3.52
CA PRO A 317 14.17 -4.66 3.68
C PRO A 317 12.84 -4.11 3.14
N MET A 318 12.36 -4.62 2.00
CA MET A 318 11.07 -4.23 1.41
C MET A 318 9.91 -4.55 2.36
N LEU A 319 9.88 -5.77 2.90
CA LEU A 319 8.84 -6.19 3.84
C LEU A 319 8.91 -5.44 5.17
N THR A 320 10.11 -5.20 5.70
CA THR A 320 10.30 -4.39 6.91
C THR A 320 9.76 -2.97 6.71
N PHE A 321 10.09 -2.33 5.57
CA PHE A 321 9.51 -1.03 5.22
C PHE A 321 7.99 -1.08 5.11
N PHE A 322 7.46 -2.08 4.42
CA PHE A 322 6.01 -2.27 4.26
C PHE A 322 5.29 -2.39 5.61
N PHE A 323 5.83 -3.18 6.55
CA PHE A 323 5.28 -3.33 7.90
C PHE A 323 5.35 -2.03 8.70
N ILE A 324 6.48 -1.33 8.66
CA ILE A 324 6.64 -0.06 9.38
C ILE A 324 5.72 1.03 8.79
N ALA A 325 5.67 1.16 7.47
CA ALA A 325 4.81 2.12 6.78
C ALA A 325 3.33 1.89 7.10
N SER A 326 2.95 0.63 7.33
CA SER A 326 1.60 0.19 7.72
C SER A 326 1.19 0.63 9.13
N LEU A 327 2.13 1.07 9.99
CA LEU A 327 1.82 1.67 11.29
C LEU A 327 1.27 3.10 11.16
N PHE A 328 1.69 3.81 10.10
CA PHE A 328 1.36 5.22 9.93
C PHE A 328 0.20 5.45 8.95
N ASN A 329 0.07 4.59 7.94
CA ASN A 329 -0.92 4.67 6.87
C ASN A 329 -1.43 3.28 6.53
N ASN A 330 -2.59 3.20 5.86
CA ASN A 330 -3.23 1.93 5.60
C ASN A 330 -2.60 1.22 4.38
N VAL A 331 -1.27 1.10 4.40
CA VAL A 331 -0.43 0.60 3.30
C VAL A 331 -0.68 -0.87 3.05
N MET A 332 -0.90 -1.66 4.12
CA MET A 332 -1.06 -3.10 4.03
C MET A 332 -2.31 -3.53 3.26
N PHE A 333 -3.36 -2.70 3.31
CA PHE A 333 -4.62 -2.93 2.62
C PHE A 333 -4.82 -1.95 1.46
N TYR A 334 -3.79 -1.16 1.12
CA TYR A 334 -3.76 -0.41 -0.12
C TYR A 334 -3.55 -1.39 -1.28
N PRO A 335 -4.50 -1.53 -2.23
CA PRO A 335 -4.49 -2.62 -3.20
C PRO A 335 -3.19 -2.73 -4.01
N PHE A 336 -2.65 -1.59 -4.43
CA PHE A 336 -1.43 -1.51 -5.23
C PHE A 336 -0.20 -1.96 -4.45
N ALA A 337 -0.07 -1.54 -3.18
CA ALA A 337 1.07 -1.89 -2.34
C ALA A 337 1.03 -3.37 -1.94
N LEU A 338 -0.14 -3.89 -1.54
CA LEU A 338 -0.28 -5.30 -1.20
C LEU A 338 0.02 -6.19 -2.41
N LEU A 339 -0.56 -5.88 -3.57
CA LEU A 339 -0.34 -6.66 -4.78
C LEU A 339 1.12 -6.56 -5.26
N TRP A 340 1.76 -5.40 -5.11
CA TRP A 340 3.19 -5.23 -5.37
C TRP A 340 4.04 -6.17 -4.51
N ILE A 341 3.81 -6.18 -3.18
CA ILE A 341 4.52 -7.06 -2.25
C ILE A 341 4.36 -8.53 -2.64
N LEU A 342 3.13 -8.98 -2.87
CA LEU A 342 2.86 -10.38 -3.21
C LEU A 342 3.55 -10.81 -4.51
N LEU A 343 3.54 -9.95 -5.54
CA LEU A 343 4.18 -10.25 -6.83
C LEU A 343 5.71 -10.14 -6.74
N ALA A 344 6.24 -9.20 -5.96
CA ALA A 344 7.69 -8.99 -5.78
C ALA A 344 8.37 -10.19 -5.13
N GLU A 345 7.67 -10.94 -4.27
CA GLU A 345 8.17 -12.20 -3.69
C GLU A 345 8.35 -13.33 -4.72
N LEU A 346 7.77 -13.18 -5.92
CA LEU A 346 7.90 -14.12 -7.04
C LEU A 346 8.85 -13.58 -8.13
N MET A 347 9.52 -12.46 -7.86
CA MET A 347 10.45 -11.84 -8.81
C MET A 347 11.72 -12.70 -8.98
N VAL A 348 12.23 -12.73 -10.20
CA VAL A 348 13.59 -13.20 -10.49
C VAL A 348 14.45 -11.98 -10.84
N PRO A 349 15.57 -11.75 -10.13
CA PRO A 349 16.55 -10.75 -10.52
C PRO A 349 17.01 -11.02 -11.95
N ASN A 350 17.21 -9.99 -12.75
CA ASN A 350 17.89 -10.21 -14.03
C ASN A 350 19.30 -10.73 -13.72
N GLU A 351 19.63 -11.92 -14.23
CA GLU A 351 21.02 -12.34 -14.34
C GLU A 351 21.70 -11.33 -15.27
N ALA A 352 22.68 -10.60 -14.74
CA ALA A 352 23.47 -9.63 -15.48
C ALA A 352 24.95 -9.87 -15.17
#